data_AF-A0A1V8YVR8-F1
#
_entry.id   AF-A0A1V8YVR8-F1
#
_cell.length_a   1.000
_cell.length_b   1.000
_cell.length_c   1.000
_cell.angle_alpha   90.00
_cell.angle_beta   90.00
_cell.angle_gamma   90.00
#
_symmetry.space_group_name_H-M   'P 1'
#
loop_
_entity.id
_entity.type
_entity.pdbx_description
1 polymer ?
#
loop_
_entity_poly.entity_id
_entity_poly.type
_entity_poly.pdbx_seq_one_letter_code
_entity_poly.pdbx_strand_id
1 'polypeptide(L)' 'MEKSNEVAKVVELEKENVVLLVEDGKNIRVPYDYFDSYPIIGNTVKVYQDDENFIILPD' A
#
# COMPACT_ATOMS: atom_id res chain seq x y z
N MET A 1 -17.57 4.06 -10.44
CA MET A 1 -16.59 3.85 -9.36
C MET A 1 -15.35 3.31 -10.04
N GLU A 2 -14.42 4.22 -10.36
CA GLU A 2 -13.12 3.85 -10.90
C GLU A 2 -12.29 3.33 -9.73
N LYS A 3 -12.24 2.00 -9.58
CA LYS A 3 -11.29 1.38 -8.67
C LYS A 3 -9.92 1.49 -9.33
N SER A 4 -9.13 2.46 -8.91
CA SER A 4 -7.71 2.52 -9.31
C SER A 4 -7.00 1.34 -8.66
N ASN A 5 -6.60 0.37 -9.48
CA ASN A 5 -5.82 -0.78 -9.08
C ASN A 5 -4.34 -0.47 -9.30
N GLU A 6 -3.71 0.13 -8.29
CA GLU A 6 -2.30 0.49 -8.37
C GLU A 6 -1.43 -0.60 -7.75
N VAL A 7 -0.38 -0.99 -8.46
CA VAL A 7 0.65 -1.87 -7.91
C VAL A 7 1.65 -0.97 -7.16
N ALA A 8 1.94 -1.34 -5.92
CA ALA A 8 2.85 -0.60 -5.07
C ALA A 8 3.88 -1.52 -4.43
N LYS A 9 5.09 -1.00 -4.22
CA LYS A 9 6.18 -1.72 -3.57
C LYS A 9 6.40 -1.17 -2.18
N VAL A 10 6.52 -2.04 -1.18
CA VAL A 10 6.92 -1.66 0.17
C VAL A 10 8.38 -1.19 0.11
N VAL A 11 8.61 0.09 0.35
CA VAL A 11 9.95 0.68 0.31
C VAL A 11 10.49 1.03 1.70
N GLU A 12 9.60 1.30 2.65
CA GLU A 12 9.99 1.65 4.02
C GLU A 12 8.91 1.23 5.02
N LEU A 13 9.34 0.88 6.23
CA LEU A 13 8.50 0.53 7.36
C LEU A 13 8.72 1.56 8.47
N GLU A 14 7.78 2.48 8.63
CA GLU A 14 7.80 3.46 9.72
C GLU A 14 7.21 2.85 11.00
N LYS A 15 7.17 3.63 12.08
CA LYS A 15 6.69 3.18 13.38
C LYS A 15 5.19 2.82 13.38
N GLU A 16 4.38 3.58 12.66
CA GLU A 16 2.92 3.44 12.62
C GLU A 16 2.36 3.23 11.20
N ASN A 17 3.20 3.43 10.19
CA ASN A 17 2.80 3.37 8.79
C ASN A 17 3.82 2.59 7.94
N VAL A 18 3.35 2.17 6.78
CA VAL A 18 4.09 1.47 5.75
C VAL A 18 4.15 2.40 4.55
N VAL A 19 5.36 2.68 4.08
CA VAL A 19 5.55 3.51 2.89
C VAL A 19 5.55 2.60 1.67
N LEU A 20 4.57 2.81 0.79
CA LEU A 20 4.45 2.13 -0.47
C LEU A 20 4.81 3.10 -1.61
N LEU A 21 5.66 2.67 -2.52
CA LEU A 21 5.97 3.34 -3.77
C LEU A 21 5.06 2.77 -4.86
N VAL A 22 4.08 3.53 -5.33
CA VAL A 22 3.26 3.16 -6.49
C VAL A 22 4.06 3.30 -7.78
N GLU A 23 3.71 2.55 -8.83
CA GLU A 23 4.40 2.58 -10.13
C GLU A 23 4.48 3.97 -10.76
N ASP A 24 3.56 4.88 -10.44
CA ASP A 24 3.58 6.28 -10.88
C ASP A 24 4.69 7.14 -10.20
N GLY A 25 5.52 6.52 -9.33
CA GLY A 25 6.61 7.19 -8.62
C GLY A 25 6.16 7.98 -7.39
N LYS A 26 4.89 7.86 -7.01
CA LYS A 26 4.32 8.48 -5.81
C LYS A 26 4.52 7.57 -4.59
N ASN A 27 4.85 8.16 -3.45
CA ASN A 27 4.87 7.46 -2.17
C ASN A 27 3.54 7.67 -1.45
N ILE A 28 2.94 6.60 -0.98
CA ILE A 28 1.78 6.61 -0.10
C ILE A 28 2.14 6.02 1.25
N ARG A 29 1.51 6.53 2.31
CA ARG A 29 1.68 6.01 3.68
C ARG A 29 0.40 5.32 4.07
N VAL A 30 0.50 4.05 4.41
CA VAL A 30 -0.64 3.23 4.79
C VAL A 30 -0.43 2.70 6.21
N PRO A 31 -1.37 2.91 7.14
CA PRO A 31 -1.26 2.34 8.48
C PRO A 31 -1.17 0.82 8.44
N TYR A 32 -0.45 0.22 9.39
CA TYR A 32 -0.36 -1.25 9.50
C TYR A 32 -1.72 -1.94 9.66
N ASP A 33 -2.74 -1.22 10.17
CA ASP A 33 -4.11 -1.71 10.35
C ASP A 33 -4.77 -2.19 9.05
N TYR A 34 -4.32 -1.69 7.90
CA TYR A 34 -4.81 -2.09 6.58
C TYR A 34 -4.12 -3.34 6.01
N PHE A 35 -3.14 -3.89 6.72
CA PHE A 35 -2.41 -5.08 6.29
C PHE A 35 -2.84 -6.29 7.12
N ASP A 36 -3.23 -7.37 6.44
CA ASP A 36 -3.58 -8.64 7.08
C ASP A 36 -2.36 -9.32 7.75
N SER A 37 -1.16 -8.95 7.31
CA SER A 37 0.10 -9.49 7.83
C SER A 37 1.19 -8.41 7.80
N TYR A 38 2.22 -8.58 8.64
CA TYR A 38 3.31 -7.61 8.72
C TYR A 38 4.03 -7.48 7.36
N PRO A 39 4.02 -6.29 6.73
CA PRO A 39 4.61 -6.11 5.42
C PRO A 39 6.13 -6.19 5.46
N ILE A 40 6.71 -6.60 4.34
CA ILE A 40 8.16 -6.81 4.19
C ILE A 40 8.67 -5.83 3.14
N ILE A 41 9.76 -5.12 3.46
CA ILE A 41 10.42 -4.23 2.50
C ILE A 41 10.84 -5.02 1.27
N GLY A 42 10.48 -4.51 0.10
CA GLY A 42 10.73 -5.17 -1.18
C GLY A 42 9.54 -5.95 -1.73
N ASN A 43 8.52 -6.28 -0.90
CA ASN A 43 7.31 -6.92 -1.39
C ASN A 43 6.48 -5.96 -2.24
N THR A 44 5.78 -6.55 -3.20
CA THR A 44 4.78 -5.87 -4.02
C THR A 44 3.41 -6.16 -3.44
N VAL A 45 2.56 -5.13 -3.36
CA VAL A 45 1.18 -5.21 -2.90
C VAL A 45 0.29 -4.48 -3.92
N LYS A 46 -0.96 -4.91 -4.01
CA LYS A 46 -1.99 -4.20 -4.76
C LYS A 46 -2.72 -3.27 -3.82
N VAL A 47 -2.78 -2.01 -4.19
CA VAL A 47 -3.46 -0.95 -3.44
C VAL A 47 -4.72 -0.60 -4.22
N TYR A 48 -5.85 -0.69 -3.53
CA TYR A 48 -7.12 -0.20 -4.03
C TYR A 48 -7.52 0.98 -3.15
N GLN A 49 -7.59 2.16 -3.75
CA GLN A 49 -8.06 3.36 -3.07
C GLN A 49 -9.45 3.73 -3.62
N ASP A 50 -10.44 3.79 -2.73
CA ASP A 50 -11.73 4.45 -2.96
C ASP A 50 -11.74 5.76 -2.15
N ASP A 51 -12.70 6.67 -2.40
CA ASP A 51 -12.76 8.02 -1.79
C ASP A 51 -12.61 8.05 -0.25
N GLU A 52 -12.92 6.95 0.44
CA GLU A 52 -12.90 6.86 1.91
C GLU A 52 -12.04 5.70 2.47
N ASN A 53 -11.55 4.77 1.65
CA ASN A 53 -10.92 3.54 2.15
C ASN A 53 -9.73 3.06 1.31
N PHE A 54 -8.78 2.42 1.98
CA PHE A 54 -7.70 1.66 1.35
C PHE A 54 -7.95 0.17 1.53
N ILE A 55 -7.70 -0.62 0.49
CA ILE A 55 -7.60 -2.08 0.59
C ILE A 55 -6.22 -2.46 0.09
N ILE A 56 -5.44 -3.14 0.94
CA ILE A 56 -4.13 -3.65 0.59
C ILE A 56 -4.22 -5.16 0.44
N LEU A 57 -3.91 -5.67 -0.74
CA LEU A 57 -3.82 -7.10 -0.99
C LEU A 57 -2.37 -7.47 -1.28
N PRO A 58 -1.82 -8.52 -0.63
CA PRO A 58 -0.56 -9.09 -1.08
C PRO A 58 -0.71 -9.61 -2.51
N ASP A 59 0.33 -9.43 -3.34
CA ASP A 59 0.37 -10.03 -4.68
C ASP A 59 0.48 -11.56 -4.63
#